data_AF-A0A835IRA2-F1
#
_entry.id   AF-A0A835IRA2-F1
#
_cell.length_a   1.000
_cell.length_b   1.000
_cell.length_c   1.000
_cell.angle_alpha   90.00
_cell.angle_beta   90.00
_cell.angle_gamma   90.00
#
_symmetry.space_group_name_H-M   'P 1'
#
loop_
_entity.id
_entity.type
_entity.pdbx_description
1 polymer ?
#
loop_
_entity_poly.entity_id
_entity_poly.type
_entity_poly.pdbx_seq_one_letter_code
_entity_poly.pdbx_strand_id
1 'polypeptide(L)'
;MHYCKIEVGCCTSLIAYDIISVQVYPKSWSAIYMDLDNVGMWNIRSEDWTRQYLSQQFYLRIYSPVESWRDEYPIPKNALLYGRAAGRTTRPL
;
A
#
# COMPACT_ATOMS: atom_id res chain seq x y z
N MET A 1 17.66 8.60 -5.74
CA MET A 1 16.73 8.09 -4.71
C MET A 1 15.43 8.86 -4.87
N HIS A 2 14.35 8.14 -5.19
CA HIS A 2 13.03 8.74 -5.39
C HIS A 2 12.20 8.50 -4.14
N TYR A 3 11.99 9.56 -3.36
CA TYR A 3 11.16 9.52 -2.16
C TYR A 3 9.75 9.97 -2.49
N CYS A 4 8.76 9.33 -1.89
CA CYS A 4 7.39 9.82 -1.89
C CYS A 4 7.11 10.56 -0.59
N LYS A 5 6.56 11.78 -0.69
CA LYS A 5 6.01 12.50 0.47
C LYS A 5 4.52 12.21 0.56
N ILE A 6 4.09 11.61 1.67
CA ILE A 6 2.68 11.39 1.97
C ILE A 6 2.28 12.31 3.11
N GLU A 7 1.27 13.14 2.87
CA GLU A 7 0.73 14.06 3.87
C GLU A 7 -0.59 13.50 4.42
N VAL A 8 -0.66 13.36 5.74
CA VAL A 8 -1.81 12.80 6.44
C VAL A 8 -2.36 13.84 7.40
N GLY A 9 -3.67 14.11 7.31
CA GLY A 9 -4.37 15.08 8.14
C GLY A 9 -5.22 14.44 9.24
N CYS A 10 -5.21 15.08 10.41
CA CYS A 10 -6.13 15.01 11.55
C CYS A 10 -6.58 13.63 12.09
N CYS A 11 -6.25 13.39 13.36
CA CYS A 11 -6.86 12.40 14.27
C CYS A 11 -6.83 10.94 13.81
N THR A 12 -5.75 10.51 13.17
CA THR A 12 -5.51 9.10 12.86
C THR A 12 -4.12 8.68 13.27
N SER A 13 -4.01 7.56 13.97
CA SER A 13 -2.81 6.74 13.90
C SER A 13 -2.82 6.08 12.52
N LEU A 14 -1.82 6.37 11.68
CA LEU A 14 -1.70 5.80 10.35
C LEU A 14 -0.62 4.73 10.35
N ILE A 15 -0.93 3.55 9.83
CA ILE A 15 0.07 2.52 9.56
C ILE A 15 0.64 2.79 8.16
N ALA A 16 1.92 3.12 8.11
CA ALA A 16 2.69 3.26 6.89
C ALA A 16 3.77 2.16 6.89
N TYR A 17 3.81 1.36 5.83
CA TYR A 17 4.87 0.38 5.58
C TYR A 17 4.99 -0.70 6.67
N ASP A 18 4.20 -1.77 6.52
CA ASP A 18 4.13 -3.05 7.26
C ASP A 18 4.18 -3.07 8.82
N ILE A 19 4.83 -2.12 9.52
CA ILE A 19 4.88 -2.02 10.99
C ILE A 19 4.99 -0.56 11.51
N ILE A 20 5.35 0.45 10.71
CA ILE A 20 5.47 1.83 11.24
C ILE A 20 4.09 2.46 11.43
N SER A 21 3.73 2.83 12.66
CA SER A 21 2.57 3.68 12.94
C SER A 21 3.02 5.11 13.30
N VAL A 22 2.34 6.10 12.75
CA VAL A 22 2.58 7.52 13.04
C VAL A 22 1.32 8.10 13.69
N GLN A 23 1.47 8.69 14.87
CA GLN A 23 0.39 9.37 15.58
C GLN A 23 0.25 10.80 15.06
N VAL A 24 -0.92 11.13 14.49
CA VAL A 24 -1.25 12.49 14.06
C VAL A 24 -2.11 13.17 15.14
N TYR A 25 -1.65 14.32 15.63
CA TYR A 25 -2.39 15.09 16.64
C TYR A 25 -3.66 15.76 16.06
N PRO A 26 -4.67 16.04 16.91
CA PRO A 26 -5.87 16.75 16.47
C PRO A 26 -5.54 18.09 15.82
N LYS A 27 -6.25 18.41 14.73
CA LYS A 27 -6.07 19.65 13.95
C LYS A 27 -4.63 19.86 13.42
N SER A 28 -3.85 18.79 13.34
CA SER A 28 -2.48 18.80 12.84
C SER A 28 -2.35 17.90 11.62
N TRP A 29 -1.20 18.00 10.95
CA TRP A 29 -0.81 17.14 9.84
C TRP A 29 0.57 16.54 10.11
N SER A 30 0.86 15.41 9.47
CA SER A 30 2.17 14.78 9.51
C SER A 30 2.58 14.40 8.09
N ALA A 31 3.85 14.62 7.77
CA ALA A 31 4.44 14.22 6.50
C ALA A 31 5.37 13.03 6.73
N ILE A 32 5.15 11.98 5.93
CA ILE A 32 5.97 10.77 5.93
C ILE A 32 6.75 10.74 4.63
N TYR A 33 8.06 10.55 4.74
CA TYR A 33 8.93 10.29 3.59
C TYR A 33 9.23 8.80 3.55
N MET A 34 8.97 8.19 2.39
CA MET A 34 9.22 6.77 2.17
C MET A 34 9.96 6.55 0.87
N ASP A 35 10.91 5.62 0.90
CA ASP A 35 11.54 5.09 -0.29
C ASP A 35 10.54 4.19 -1.04
N LEU A 36 10.48 4.35 -2.36
CA LEU A 36 9.62 3.54 -3.25
C LEU A 36 10.42 2.44 -3.95
N ASP A 37 11.33 1.78 -3.24
CA ASP A 37 12.17 0.72 -3.77
C ASP A 37 11.44 -0.63 -3.85
N ASN A 38 10.35 -0.79 -3.10
CA ASN A 38 9.56 -2.01 -3.07
C ASN A 38 8.31 -1.92 -3.96
N VAL A 39 8.36 -2.60 -5.09
CA VAL A 39 7.35 -2.54 -6.15
C VAL A 39 6.14 -3.39 -5.76
N GLY A 40 4.94 -2.87 -6.02
CA GLY A 40 3.71 -3.60 -5.75
C GLY A 40 2.56 -2.71 -5.30
N MET A 41 1.57 -3.34 -4.69
CA MET A 41 0.37 -2.70 -4.14
C MET A 41 0.47 -2.59 -2.62
N TRP A 42 0.40 -1.36 -2.11
CA TRP A 42 0.52 -1.04 -0.70
C TRP A 42 -0.81 -0.53 -0.17
N ASN A 43 -1.26 -1.05 0.97
CA ASN A 43 -2.43 -0.54 1.67
C ASN A 43 -2.00 0.38 2.81
N ILE A 44 -2.43 1.64 2.75
CA ILE A 44 -2.17 2.64 3.78
C ILE A 44 -3.50 2.96 4.47
N ARG A 45 -3.55 2.71 5.78
CA ARG A 45 -4.80 2.74 6.54
C ARG A 45 -4.62 3.31 7.93
N SER A 46 -5.72 3.82 8.49
CA SER A 46 -5.81 4.14 9.91
C SER A 46 -5.76 2.86 10.76
N GLU A 47 -5.10 2.88 11.92
CA GLU A 47 -5.10 1.76 12.88
C GLU A 47 -6.47 1.60 13.56
N ASP A 48 -7.21 2.70 13.71
CA ASP A 48 -8.60 2.71 14.20
C ASP A 48 -9.55 1.96 13.24
N TRP A 49 -10.18 0.89 13.75
CA TRP A 49 -11.14 0.04 13.03
C TRP A 49 -12.40 0.77 12.60
N THR A 50 -12.92 1.70 13.40
CA THR A 50 -14.11 2.48 13.03
C THR A 50 -13.83 3.31 11.79
N ARG A 51 -12.61 3.82 11.67
CA ARG A 51 -12.17 4.62 10.52
C ARG A 51 -11.87 3.77 9.30
N GLN A 52 -11.32 2.57 9.48
CA GLN A 52 -11.19 1.59 8.39
C GLN A 52 -12.55 1.21 7.83
N TYR A 53 -13.55 0.98 8.69
CA TYR A 53 -14.92 0.67 8.27
C TYR A 53 -15.55 1.83 7.49
N LEU A 54 -15.27 3.08 7.89
CA LEU A 54 -15.66 4.28 7.16
C LEU A 54 -14.78 4.54 5.92
N SER A 55 -13.98 3.57 5.48
CA SER A 55 -13.12 3.63 4.29
C SER A 55 -12.01 4.68 4.37
N GLN A 56 -11.50 5.00 5.56
CA GLN A 56 -10.29 5.82 5.71
C GLN A 56 -9.02 4.99 5.45
N GLN A 57 -8.85 4.60 4.19
CA GLN A 57 -7.73 3.84 3.66
C GLN A 57 -7.52 4.18 2.18
N PHE A 58 -6.29 4.08 1.70
CA PHE A 58 -6.00 4.18 0.27
C PHE A 58 -4.93 3.18 -0.14
N TYR A 59 -4.93 2.84 -1.43
CA TYR A 59 -3.96 1.93 -2.01
C TYR A 59 -2.96 2.72 -2.87
N LEU A 60 -1.68 2.47 -2.63
CA LEU A 60 -0.58 3.00 -3.43
C LEU A 60 -0.04 1.89 -4.33
N ARG A 61 0.02 2.15 -5.63
CA ARG A 61 0.67 1.24 -6.59
C ARG A 61 2.01 1.82 -7.00
N ILE A 62 3.07 1.05 -6.77
CA ILE A 62 4.41 1.38 -7.22
C ILE A 62 4.67 0.54 -8.47
N TYR A 63 5.04 1.20 -9.57
CA TYR A 63 5.24 0.56 -10.86
C TYR A 63 6.72 0.58 -11.24
N SER A 64 7.26 -0.58 -11.63
CA SER A 64 8.57 -0.70 -12.26
C SER A 64 8.39 -0.91 -13.77
N PRO A 65 9.09 -0.16 -14.63
CA PRO A 65 9.08 -0.40 -16.07
C PRO A 65 9.77 -1.72 -16.44
N VAL A 66 10.62 -2.25 -15.55
CA VAL A 66 11.31 -3.52 -15.73
C VAL A 66 10.54 -4.57 -14.94
N GLU A 67 9.86 -5.45 -15.66
CA GLU A 67 9.05 -6.53 -15.11
C GLU A 67 9.94 -7.69 -14.58
N SER A 68 10.78 -7.39 -13.58
CA SER A 68 11.80 -8.27 -12.99
C SER A 68 11.24 -9.11 -11.84
N TRP A 69 11.73 -10.36 -11.68
CA TRP A 69 11.41 -11.21 -10.53
C TRP A 69 11.95 -10.70 -9.19
N ARG A 70 12.93 -9.78 -9.22
CA ARG A 70 13.44 -9.13 -8.00
C ARG A 70 12.51 -8.03 -7.49
N ASP A 71 11.66 -7.50 -8.37
CA ASP A 71 10.87 -6.30 -8.12
C ASP A 71 9.50 -6.69 -7.57
N GLU A 72 8.73 -7.48 -8.32
CA GLU A 72 7.39 -7.93 -7.92
C GLU A 72 7.22 -9.42 -8.26
N TYR A 73 6.87 -10.21 -7.25
CA TYR A 73 6.58 -11.64 -7.45
C TYR A 73 5.31 -11.80 -8.28
N PRO A 74 5.27 -12.78 -9.20
CA PRO A 74 4.04 -13.09 -9.91
C PRO A 74 2.99 -13.60 -8.93
N ILE A 75 1.72 -13.35 -9.26
CA ILE A 75 0.59 -13.81 -8.47
C ILE A 75 0.69 -15.34 -8.29
N PRO A 76 0.69 -15.83 -7.05
CA PRO A 76 0.91 -17.24 -6.79
C PRO A 76 -0.28 -18.08 -7.30
N LYS A 77 -0.01 -19.32 -7.72
CA LYS A 77 -1.03 -20.21 -8.34
C LYS A 77 -2.21 -20.54 -7.43
N ASN A 78 -2.05 -20.38 -6.11
CA ASN A 78 -3.09 -20.60 -5.10
C ASN A 78 -3.90 -19.34 -4.77
N ALA A 79 -3.67 -18.21 -5.46
CA ALA A 79 -4.46 -17.01 -5.25
C ALA A 79 -5.93 -17.25 -5.65
N LEU A 80 -6.86 -16.80 -4.80
CA LEU A 80 -8.29 -16.83 -5.10
C LEU A 80 -8.59 -15.77 -6.18
N LEU A 81 -8.90 -16.22 -7.40
CA LEU A 81 -9.28 -15.35 -8.50
C LEU A 81 -10.80 -15.21 -8.55
N TYR A 82 -11.30 -13.97 -8.52
CA TYR A 82 -12.74 -13.69 -8.55
C TYR A 82 -13.20 -13.20 -9.92
N GLY A 83 -14.37 -13.68 -10.38
CA GLY A 83 -15.06 -13.20 -11.58
C GLY A 83 -14.17 -13.18 -12.82
N ARG A 84 -14.02 -12.01 -13.45
CA ARG A 84 -13.23 -11.81 -14.68
C ARG A 84 -11.72 -11.99 -14.51
N ALA A 85 -11.23 -12.12 -13.28
CA ALA A 85 -9.83 -12.48 -13.03
C ALA A 85 -9.58 -13.98 -13.25
N ALA A 86 -10.61 -14.83 -13.14
CA ALA A 86 -10.48 -16.26 -13.38
C ALA A 86 -10.13 -16.52 -14.86
N GLY A 87 -9.04 -17.26 -15.10
CA GLY A 87 -8.55 -17.58 -16.44
C GLY A 87 -7.53 -16.59 -17.03
N ARG A 88 -7.16 -15.53 -16.31
CA ARG A 88 -6.03 -14.68 -16.72
C ARG A 88 -4.71 -15.35 -16.34
N THR A 89 -3.86 -15.57 -17.34
CA THR A 89 -2.52 -16.09 -17.14
C THR A 89 -1.62 -14.98 -16.58
N THR A 90 -1.05 -15.23 -15.41
CA THR A 90 -0.01 -14.39 -14.82
C THR A 90 1.36 -14.93 -15.24
N ARG A 91 2.44 -14.17 -15.03
CA ARG A 91 3.77 -14.60 -15.47
C ARG A 91 4.11 -15.98 -14.86
N PRO A 92 4.75 -16.89 -15.64
CA PRO A 92 5.22 -18.15 -15.10
C PRO A 92 6.25 -17.89 -13.99
N LEU A 93 6.13 -18.68 -12.91
CA LEU A 93 7.14 -18.78 -11.85
C LEU A 93 8.42 -19.41 -12.39
#